data_AF-A0A376FIE7-F1
#
_entry.id   AF-A0A376FIE7-F1
#
_cell.length_a   1.000
_cell.length_b   1.000
_cell.length_c   1.000
_cell.angle_alpha   90.00
_cell.angle_beta   90.00
_cell.angle_gamma   90.00
#
_symmetry.space_group_name_H-M   'P 1'
#
loop_
_entity.id
_entity.type
_entity.pdbx_description
1 polymer ?
#
loop_
_entity_poly.entity_id
_entity_poly.type
_entity_poly.pdbx_seq_one_letter_code
_entity_poly.pdbx_strand_id
1 'polypeptide(L)'
;MAWGVSGLALAQRAHFGFNMPILYNARRHHGEAEERFNARYCELDTLLQEADFVCLVLPLTDETRHLIGKSAFEKMKKSAIFIQRGSRPGGG
;
A
#
# COMPACT_ATOMS: atom_id res chain seq x y z
N MET A 1 0.99 0.10 2.72
CA MET A 1 0.00 0.55 1.72
C MET A 1 0.42 1.91 1.17
N ALA A 2 0.30 2.15 -0.15
CA ALA A 2 0.49 3.48 -0.74
C ALA A 2 -0.84 4.07 -1.23
N TRP A 3 -1.09 5.36 -0.96
CA TRP A 3 -2.45 5.89 -0.75
C TRP A 3 -3.02 6.79 -1.87
N GLY A 4 -4.35 6.68 -2.03
CA GLY A 4 -5.33 7.56 -2.73
C GLY A 4 -6.74 7.34 -2.13
N VAL A 5 -7.83 7.95 -2.64
CA VAL A 5 -9.19 7.91 -2.03
C VAL A 5 -9.70 6.49 -1.70
N SER A 6 -9.33 5.49 -2.51
CA SER A 6 -9.67 4.08 -2.27
C SER A 6 -8.87 3.40 -1.15
N GLY A 7 -7.70 3.94 -0.78
CA GLY A 7 -6.86 3.41 0.30
C GLY A 7 -7.48 3.60 1.69
N LEU A 8 -8.27 4.66 1.89
CA LEU A 8 -8.88 4.98 3.19
C LEU A 8 -9.93 3.93 3.57
N ALA A 9 -10.77 3.55 2.60
CA ALA A 9 -11.76 2.50 2.78
C ALA A 9 -11.11 1.11 2.97
N LEU A 10 -9.92 0.89 2.43
CA LEU A 10 -9.17 -0.35 2.67
C LEU A 10 -8.63 -0.38 4.10
N ALA A 11 -8.01 0.72 4.55
CA ALA A 11 -7.52 0.86 5.93
C ALA A 11 -8.67 0.72 6.94
N GLN A 12 -9.84 1.31 6.67
CA GLN A 12 -11.01 1.17 7.53
C GLN A 12 -11.42 -0.31 7.70
N ARG A 13 -11.45 -1.09 6.62
CA ARG A 13 -11.82 -2.52 6.67
C ARG A 13 -10.74 -3.35 7.36
N ALA A 14 -9.47 -3.10 7.03
CA ALA A 14 -8.34 -3.80 7.65
C ALA A 14 -8.28 -3.53 9.17
N HIS A 15 -8.43 -2.26 9.57
CA HIS A 15 -8.35 -1.85 10.96
C HIS A 15 -9.59 -2.29 11.75
N PHE A 16 -10.80 -1.86 11.38
CA PHE A 16 -12.00 -2.16 12.17
C PHE A 16 -12.56 -3.57 11.93
N GLY A 17 -12.33 -4.16 10.76
CA GLY A 17 -12.85 -5.49 10.43
C GLY A 17 -11.92 -6.64 10.84
N PHE A 18 -10.61 -6.41 10.83
CA PHE A 18 -9.61 -7.46 11.06
C PHE A 18 -8.57 -7.11 12.14
N ASN A 19 -8.70 -5.95 12.80
CA ASN A 19 -7.76 -5.46 13.80
C ASN A 19 -6.29 -5.42 13.31
N MET A 20 -6.10 -5.16 12.02
CA MET A 20 -4.78 -5.15 11.40
C MET A 20 -4.07 -3.82 11.66
N PRO A 21 -2.79 -3.84 12.09
CA PRO A 21 -1.95 -2.65 12.08
C PRO A 21 -1.78 -2.10 10.67
N ILE A 22 -1.88 -0.79 10.51
CA ILE A 22 -1.80 -0.14 9.20
C ILE A 22 -0.45 0.55 9.04
N LEU A 23 0.41 -0.01 8.18
CA LEU A 23 1.65 0.63 7.73
C LEU A 23 1.45 1.28 6.37
N TYR A 24 1.97 2.49 6.18
CA TYR A 24 1.80 3.19 4.92
C TYR A 24 2.98 4.05 4.49
N ASN A 25 3.09 4.24 3.18
CA ASN A 25 4.07 5.10 2.54
C ASN A 25 3.36 5.93 1.46
N ALA A 26 3.56 7.25 1.46
CA ALA A 26 2.95 8.14 0.50
C ALA A 26 3.81 9.41 0.33
N ARG A 27 3.70 10.09 -0.82
CA ARG A 27 4.41 11.37 -1.07
C ARG A 27 3.97 12.49 -0.12
N ARG A 28 2.77 12.39 0.46
CA ARG A 28 2.22 13.33 1.46
C ARG A 28 1.60 12.53 2.60
N HIS A 29 1.73 13.05 3.83
CA HIS A 29 1.09 12.45 5.00
C HIS A 29 -0.44 12.47 4.86
N HIS A 30 -1.07 11.44 5.42
CA HIS A 30 -2.52 11.30 5.47
C HIS A 30 -2.98 11.34 6.93
N GLY A 31 -3.12 12.56 7.47
CA GLY A 31 -3.53 12.76 8.88
C GLY A 31 -4.82 12.04 9.25
N GLU A 32 -5.81 11.98 8.35
CA GLU A 32 -7.04 11.24 8.59
C GLU A 32 -6.80 9.74 8.87
N ALA A 33 -5.85 9.11 8.16
CA ALA A 33 -5.55 7.70 8.36
C ALA A 33 -4.78 7.45 9.66
N GLU A 34 -3.86 8.36 9.99
CA GLU A 34 -3.10 8.34 11.24
C GLU A 34 -4.04 8.48 12.44
N GLU A 35 -4.95 9.46 12.40
CA GLU A 35 -5.91 9.73 13.49
C GLU A 35 -7.00 8.66 13.61
N ARG A 36 -7.60 8.23 12.50
CA ARG A 36 -8.79 7.34 12.54
C ARG A 36 -8.46 5.87 12.64
N PHE A 37 -7.31 5.44 12.11
CA PHE A 37 -6.96 4.02 12.02
C PHE A 37 -5.62 3.70 12.69
N ASN A 38 -5.05 4.65 13.43
CA ASN A 38 -3.72 4.54 14.02
C ASN A 38 -2.67 4.11 12.98
N ALA A 39 -2.82 4.61 11.74
CA ALA A 39 -1.90 4.25 10.66
C ALA A 39 -0.53 4.87 10.92
N ARG A 40 0.53 4.08 10.73
CA ARG A 40 1.91 4.52 10.91
C ARG A 40 2.56 4.75 9.55
N TYR A 41 3.02 5.98 9.33
CA TYR A 41 3.88 6.28 8.19
C TYR A 41 5.24 5.59 8.38
N CYS A 42 5.75 4.96 7.31
CA CYS A 42 7.10 4.45 7.25
C CYS A 42 7.66 4.50 5.82
N GLU A 43 8.98 4.34 5.71
CA GLU A 43 9.65 4.23 4.43
C GLU A 43 9.27 2.93 3.71
N LEU A 44 9.30 2.96 2.38
CA LEU A 44 8.87 1.84 1.54
C LEU A 44 9.61 0.54 1.87
N ASP A 45 10.91 0.62 2.13
CA ASP A 45 11.72 -0.56 2.47
C ASP A 45 11.28 -1.21 3.78
N THR A 46 11.03 -0.40 4.82
CA THR A 46 10.49 -0.86 6.10
C THR A 46 9.12 -1.50 5.91
N LEU A 47 8.28 -0.88 5.09
CA LEU A 47 6.94 -1.39 4.77
C LEU A 47 7.01 -2.78 4.12
N LEU A 48 7.87 -2.96 3.13
CA LEU A 48 8.00 -4.22 2.41
C LEU A 48 8.49 -5.35 3.34
N GLN A 49 9.42 -5.05 4.25
CA GLN A 49 9.97 -6.05 5.19
C GLN A 49 8.98 -6.44 6.29
N GLU A 50 8.16 -5.49 6.76
CA GLU A 50 7.25 -5.72 7.89
C GLU A 50 5.86 -6.20 7.47
N ALA A 51 5.36 -5.81 6.29
CA ALA A 51 3.98 -6.06 5.92
C ALA A 51 3.72 -7.50 5.45
N ASP A 52 2.66 -8.12 5.98
CA ASP A 52 2.14 -9.40 5.49
C ASP A 52 1.21 -9.21 4.28
N PHE A 53 0.61 -8.03 4.14
CA PHE A 53 -0.21 -7.66 2.99
C PHE A 53 0.27 -6.31 2.44
N VAL A 54 0.78 -6.34 1.21
CA VAL A 54 1.27 -5.14 0.51
C VAL A 54 0.25 -4.75 -0.54
N CYS A 55 -0.55 -3.73 -0.23
CA CYS A 55 -1.54 -3.18 -1.16
C CYS A 55 -1.02 -1.92 -1.85
N LEU A 56 -0.84 -1.99 -3.17
CA LEU A 56 -0.50 -0.87 -4.03
C LEU A 56 -1.78 -0.27 -4.63
N VAL A 57 -2.18 0.88 -4.11
CA VAL A 57 -3.42 1.58 -4.48
C VAL A 57 -3.08 2.91 -5.15
N LEU A 58 -2.30 2.83 -6.23
CA LEU A 58 -1.95 3.98 -7.08
C LEU A 58 -2.53 3.77 -8.48
N PRO A 59 -2.89 4.84 -9.20
CA PRO A 59 -3.21 4.75 -10.62
C PRO A 59 -2.01 4.14 -11.36
N LEU A 60 -2.26 3.20 -12.28
CA LEU A 60 -1.20 2.65 -13.12
C LEU A 60 -0.81 3.71 -14.17
N THR A 61 0.20 4.52 -13.84
CA THR A 61 0.91 5.41 -14.78
C THR A 61 2.25 4.79 -15.16
N ASP A 62 2.88 5.26 -16.24
CA ASP A 62 4.22 4.82 -16.62
C ASP A 62 5.28 5.07 -15.52
N GLU A 63 5.09 6.09 -14.67
CA GLU A 63 5.93 6.34 -13.50
C GLU A 63 5.74 5.31 -12.37
N THR A 64 4.54 4.72 -12.26
CA THR A 64 4.25 3.66 -11.26
C THR A 64 4.48 2.26 -11.81
N ARG A 65 4.59 2.14 -13.15
CA ARG A 65 5.02 0.93 -13.84
C ARG A 65 6.48 0.69 -13.45
N HIS A 66 6.74 -0.41 -12.74
CA HIS A 66 8.03 -0.77 -12.11
C HIS A 66 8.34 -0.19 -10.73
N LEU A 67 7.41 0.52 -10.07
CA LEU A 67 7.63 1.04 -8.71
C LEU A 67 7.85 -0.10 -7.69
N ILE A 68 7.17 -1.23 -7.91
CA ILE A 68 7.44 -2.50 -7.22
C ILE A 68 8.05 -3.46 -8.23
N GLY A 69 9.38 -3.44 -8.31
CA GLY A 69 10.17 -4.35 -9.15
C GLY A 69 10.63 -5.60 -8.40
N LYS A 70 11.48 -6.40 -9.04
CA LYS A 70 12.04 -7.64 -8.47
C LYS A 70 12.67 -7.42 -7.08
N SER A 71 13.45 -6.35 -6.93
CA SER A 71 14.11 -6.01 -5.67
C SER A 71 13.12 -5.70 -4.54
N ALA A 72 11.93 -5.18 -4.84
CA ALA A 72 10.90 -4.95 -3.84
C ALA A 72 10.28 -6.28 -3.37
N PHE A 73 10.01 -7.20 -4.31
CA PHE A 73 9.52 -8.54 -3.98
C PHE A 73 10.53 -9.36 -3.17
N GLU A 74 11.82 -9.20 -3.43
CA GLU A 74 12.89 -9.86 -2.64
C GLU A 74 12.95 -9.38 -1.19
N LYS A 75 12.52 -8.13 -0.91
CA LYS A 75 12.46 -7.57 0.45
C LYS A 75 11.19 -7.97 1.21
N MET A 76 10.17 -8.45 0.50
CA MET A 76 8.92 -8.88 1.12
C MET A 76 9.12 -10.18 1.92
N LYS A 77 8.31 -10.36 2.96
CA LYS A 77 8.20 -11.67 3.61
C LYS A 77 7.77 -12.70 2.57
N LYS A 78 8.31 -13.93 2.65
CA LYS A 78 7.95 -15.02 1.72
C LYS A 78 6.46 -15.38 1.77
N SER A 79 5.81 -15.14 2.91
CA SER A 79 4.37 -15.33 3.12
C SER A 79 3.54 -14.11 2.76
N ALA A 80 4.16 -12.98 2.38
CA ALA A 80 3.42 -11.75 2.12
C ALA A 80 2.62 -11.85 0.83
N ILE A 81 1.43 -11.26 0.85
CA ILE A 81 0.54 -11.18 -0.30
C ILE A 81 0.63 -9.78 -0.91
N PHE A 82 0.98 -9.71 -2.19
CA PHE A 82 0.99 -8.47 -2.96
C PHE A 82 -0.34 -8.28 -3.69
N ILE A 83 -0.97 -7.13 -3.51
CA ILE A 83 -2.24 -6.76 -4.14
C ILE A 83 -2.05 -5.44 -4.87
N GLN A 84 -2.19 -5.44 -6.18
CA GLN A 84 -2.17 -4.23 -7.00
C GLN A 84 -3.53 -4.02 -7.66
N ARG A 85 -4.09 -2.82 -7.53
CA ARG A 85 -5.27 -2.45 -8.31
C ARG A 85 -4.82 -2.15 -9.75
N GLY A 86 -5.02 -3.10 -10.66
CA GLY A 86 -4.83 -2.89 -12.09
C GLY A 86 -5.83 -1.88 -12.63
N SER A 87 -5.35 -0.81 -13.27
CA SER A 87 -6.16 -0.05 -14.24
C SER A 87 -5.79 -0.59 -15.62
N ARG A 88 -6.76 -1.02 -16.42
CA ARG A 88 -6.50 -1.47 -17.80
C ARG A 88 -5.81 -0.30 -18.52
N PRO A 89 -4.64 -0.48 -19.17
CA PRO A 89 -4.14 0.56 -20.06
C PRO A 89 -5.23 0.78 -21.11
N GLY A 90 -5.64 2.04 -21.28
CA GLY A 90 -6.57 2.41 -22.34
C GLY A 90 -6.02 1.87 -23.66
N GLY A 91 -6.77 0.97 -24.29
CA GLY A 91 -6.43 0.49 -25.62
C GLY A 91 -6.52 1.68 -26.58
N GLY A 92 -5.39 2.02 -27.18
CA GLY A 92 -5.30 2.73 -28.45
C GLY A 92 -4.80 1.73 -29.48
#